data_AF-A0A3D2R8Y9-F1
#
_entry.id   AF-A0A3D2R8Y9-F1
#
_cell.length_a   1.000
_cell.length_b   1.000
_cell.length_c   1.000
_cell.angle_alpha   90.00
_cell.angle_beta   90.00
_cell.angle_gamma   90.00
#
_symmetry.space_group_name_H-M   'P 1'
#
loop_
_entity.id
_entity.type
_entity.pdbx_description
1 polymer ?
#
loop_
_entity_poly.entity_id
_entity_poly.type
_entity_poly.pdbx_seq_one_letter_code
_entity_poly.pdbx_strand_id
1 'polypeptide(L)'
;MHYDQFFSIQAGPGVCYSGYRVNQYPGGPVPTYQEVKEDLLLVAQHFSYIRLYSVDEHTKMVLELLEKEDIPLKVMIGAYLEAEVNNPHC
;
A
#
# COMPACT_ATOMS: atom_id res chain seq x y z
N MET A 1 -5.34 19.74 -10.69
CA MET A 1 -4.11 19.90 -9.90
C MET A 1 -3.05 19.01 -10.54
N HIS A 2 -1.88 19.54 -10.90
CA HIS A 2 -0.76 18.75 -11.45
C HIS A 2 0.04 18.16 -10.28
N TYR A 3 -0.39 17.00 -9.78
CA TYR A 3 0.24 16.35 -8.63
C TYR A 3 1.69 15.93 -8.91
N ASP A 4 2.00 15.64 -10.18
CA ASP A 4 3.34 15.39 -10.69
C ASP A 4 4.30 16.56 -10.41
N GLN A 5 3.83 17.79 -10.63
CA GLN A 5 4.61 19.00 -10.38
C GLN A 5 4.69 19.31 -8.88
N PHE A 6 3.57 19.18 -8.17
CA PHE A 6 3.51 19.48 -6.73
C PHE A 6 4.44 18.56 -5.92
N PHE A 7 4.42 17.25 -6.19
CA PHE A 7 5.24 16.28 -5.48
C PHE A 7 6.61 16.02 -6.13
N SER A 8 6.90 16.66 -7.27
CA SER A 8 8.11 16.37 -8.06
C SER A 8 8.26 14.88 -8.40
N ILE A 9 7.16 14.23 -8.80
CA ILE A 9 7.11 12.82 -9.20
C ILE A 9 6.68 12.68 -10.66
N GLN A 10 7.27 11.72 -11.38
CA GLN A 10 6.90 11.44 -12.76
C GLN A 10 5.47 10.87 -12.82
N ALA A 11 4.60 11.41 -13.66
CA ALA A 11 3.30 10.80 -13.90
C ALA A 11 3.44 9.38 -14.49
N GLY A 12 2.63 8.43 -14.02
CA GLY A 12 2.66 7.05 -14.49
C GLY A 12 1.44 6.26 -14.05
N PRO A 13 1.28 5.02 -14.55
CA PRO A 13 0.15 4.16 -14.22
C PRO A 13 0.17 3.79 -12.74
N GLY A 14 -0.97 3.95 -12.07
CA GLY A 14 -1.17 3.59 -10.68
C GLY A 14 -2.33 2.62 -10.49
N VAL A 15 -2.23 1.74 -9.50
CA VAL A 15 -3.30 0.80 -9.12
C VAL A 15 -3.50 0.81 -7.61
N CYS A 16 -4.74 0.57 -7.17
CA CYS A 16 -4.99 0.30 -5.77
C CYS A 16 -4.71 -1.17 -5.48
N TYR A 17 -3.83 -1.45 -4.52
CA TYR A 17 -3.38 -2.81 -4.22
C TYR A 17 -3.89 -3.29 -2.85
N SER A 18 -4.40 -4.52 -2.83
CA SER A 18 -4.84 -5.22 -1.63
C SER A 18 -4.59 -6.72 -1.85
N GLY A 19 -3.60 -7.28 -1.16
CA GLY A 19 -3.21 -8.69 -1.32
C GLY A 19 -4.10 -9.70 -0.62
N TYR A 20 -5.09 -9.27 0.17
CA TYR A 20 -5.95 -10.15 0.98
C TYR A 20 -6.62 -11.26 0.16
N ARG A 21 -6.48 -12.50 0.64
CA ARG A 21 -7.13 -13.70 0.11
C ARG A 21 -8.40 -14.04 0.91
N VAL A 22 -9.02 -15.18 0.60
CA VAL A 22 -10.20 -15.67 1.32
C VAL A 22 -9.92 -15.77 2.83
N ASN A 23 -10.83 -15.24 3.65
CA ASN A 23 -10.73 -15.18 5.12
C ASN A 23 -9.61 -14.27 5.69
N GLN A 24 -9.05 -13.39 4.86
CA GLN A 24 -8.07 -12.39 5.29
C GLN A 24 -8.69 -10.99 5.17
N TYR A 25 -8.29 -10.06 6.05
CA TYR A 25 -8.85 -8.71 6.11
C TYR A 25 -7.95 -7.76 6.92
N PRO A 26 -8.07 -6.42 6.73
CA PRO A 26 -7.36 -5.44 7.55
C PRO A 26 -7.65 -5.61 9.05
N GLY A 27 -6.60 -5.68 9.87
CA GLY A 27 -6.71 -5.95 11.31
C GLY A 27 -6.91 -7.43 11.69
N GLY A 28 -6.99 -8.32 10.70
CA GLY A 28 -7.08 -9.77 10.87
C GLY A 28 -5.87 -10.52 10.30
N PRO A 29 -6.06 -11.78 9.89
CA PRO A 29 -5.04 -12.54 9.16
C PRO A 29 -4.62 -11.80 7.88
N VAL A 30 -3.32 -11.74 7.63
CA VAL A 30 -2.70 -11.11 6.45
C VAL A 30 -2.15 -12.17 5.49
N PRO A 31 -1.96 -11.84 4.20
CA PRO A 31 -1.30 -12.73 3.23
C PRO A 31 0.12 -13.08 3.65
N THR A 32 0.64 -14.17 3.09
CA THR A 32 2.03 -14.58 3.30
C THR A 32 3.01 -13.73 2.49
N TYR A 33 4.27 -13.70 2.92
CA TYR A 33 5.35 -13.00 2.20
C TYR A 33 5.43 -13.39 0.72
N GLN A 34 5.28 -14.69 0.39
CA GLN A 34 5.37 -15.16 -1.00
C GLN A 34 4.17 -14.72 -1.84
N GLU A 35 2.96 -14.75 -1.29
CA GLU A 35 1.77 -14.27 -1.98
C GLU A 35 1.87 -12.77 -2.32
N VAL A 36 2.32 -11.95 -1.36
CA VAL A 36 2.53 -10.51 -1.60
C VAL A 36 3.65 -10.30 -2.62
N LYS A 37 4.75 -11.05 -2.53
CA LYS A 37 5.85 -10.96 -3.50
C LYS A 37 5.39 -11.24 -4.93
N GLU A 38 4.66 -12.33 -5.14
CA GLU A 38 4.12 -12.71 -6.45
C GLU A 38 3.22 -11.62 -7.02
N ASP A 39 2.31 -11.09 -6.18
CA ASP A 39 1.44 -9.99 -6.58
C ASP A 39 2.22 -8.75 -7.02
N LEU A 40 3.19 -8.32 -6.20
CA LEU A 40 3.96 -7.09 -6.47
C LEU A 40 4.81 -7.23 -7.74
N LEU A 41 5.36 -8.42 -8.02
CA LEU A 41 6.07 -8.70 -9.27
C LEU A 41 5.16 -8.65 -10.49
N LEU A 42 3.91 -9.08 -10.38
CA LEU A 42 2.92 -8.96 -11.46
C LEU A 42 2.47 -7.51 -11.65
N VAL A 43 2.20 -6.80 -10.56
CA VAL A 43 1.79 -5.39 -10.59
C VAL A 43 2.87 -4.52 -11.21
N ALA A 44 4.15 -4.75 -10.87
CA ALA A 44 5.28 -3.99 -11.40
C ALA A 44 5.47 -4.13 -12.93
N GLN A 45 4.87 -5.14 -13.58
CA GLN A 45 4.92 -5.28 -15.04
C GLN A 45 4.05 -4.25 -15.78
N HIS A 46 3.08 -3.66 -15.10
CA HIS A 46 2.07 -2.79 -15.72
C HIS A 46 1.90 -1.43 -15.03
N PHE A 47 2.31 -1.33 -13.77
CA PHE A 47 2.11 -0.14 -12.94
C PHE A 47 3.45 0.37 -12.37
N SER A 48 3.54 1.69 -12.18
CA SER A 48 4.68 2.34 -11.52
C SER A 48 4.34 2.74 -10.08
N TYR A 49 3.04 2.84 -9.77
CA TYR A 49 2.54 3.30 -8.48
C TYR A 49 1.52 2.33 -7.90
N ILE A 50 1.60 2.09 -6.59
CA ILE A 50 0.54 1.43 -5.84
C ILE A 50 -0.02 2.34 -4.75
N ARG A 51 -1.31 2.20 -4.48
CA ARG A 51 -1.95 2.81 -3.30
C ARG A 51 -2.31 1.74 -2.29
N LEU A 52 -1.88 1.97 -1.05
CA LEU A 52 -2.27 1.19 0.13
C LEU A 52 -3.27 1.99 0.98
N TYR A 53 -4.05 1.30 1.81
CA TYR A 53 -5.22 1.86 2.48
C TYR A 53 -5.08 2.06 3.99
N SER A 54 -4.11 1.40 4.61
CA SER A 54 -3.94 1.32 6.05
C SER A 54 -2.46 1.44 6.44
N VAL A 55 -2.19 1.56 7.74
CA VAL A 55 -0.84 1.50 8.32
C VAL A 55 -0.79 0.28 9.25
N ASP A 56 -0.79 -0.90 8.64
CA ASP A 56 -0.90 -2.20 9.31
C ASP A 56 0.26 -3.16 8.92
N GLU A 57 0.20 -4.40 9.43
CA GLU A 57 1.22 -5.43 9.15
C GLU A 57 1.32 -5.80 7.66
N HIS A 58 0.20 -5.79 6.91
CA HIS A 58 0.23 -6.00 5.46
C HIS A 58 0.98 -4.86 4.77
N THR A 59 0.71 -3.61 5.15
CA THR A 59 1.40 -2.43 4.60
C THR A 59 2.89 -2.47 4.90
N LYS A 60 3.27 -2.83 6.12
CA LYS A 60 4.67 -3.03 6.51
C LYS A 60 5.34 -4.12 5.65
N MET A 61 4.68 -5.27 5.46
CA MET A 61 5.20 -6.37 4.63
C MET A 61 5.41 -5.93 3.18
N VAL A 62 4.48 -5.18 2.60
CA VAL A 62 4.63 -4.62 1.24
C VAL A 62 5.86 -3.73 1.15
N LEU A 63 6.02 -2.77 2.08
CA LEU A 63 7.16 -1.85 2.07
C LEU A 63 8.49 -2.58 2.22
N GLU A 64 8.57 -3.55 3.13
CA GLU A 64 9.78 -4.37 3.30
C GLU A 64 10.11 -5.20 2.06
N LEU A 65 9.10 -5.76 1.38
CA LEU A 65 9.29 -6.51 0.13
C LEU A 65 9.81 -5.62 -0.99
N LEU A 66 9.23 -4.42 -1.16
CA LEU A 66 9.68 -3.48 -2.18
C LEU A 66 11.15 -3.10 -1.98
N GLU A 67 11.56 -2.87 -0.73
CA GLU A 67 12.95 -2.54 -0.40
C GLU A 67 13.91 -3.74 -0.55
N LYS A 68 13.55 -4.91 -0.01
CA LYS A 68 14.42 -6.10 0.01
C LYS A 68 14.62 -6.74 -1.36
N GLU A 69 13.60 -6.69 -2.21
CA GLU A 69 13.57 -7.37 -3.51
C GLU A 69 13.79 -6.40 -4.68
N ASP A 70 14.07 -5.12 -4.40
CA ASP A 70 14.30 -4.05 -5.40
C ASP A 70 13.16 -3.95 -6.44
N ILE A 71 11.91 -4.07 -5.98
CA ILE A 71 10.74 -4.00 -6.85
C ILE A 71 10.45 -2.52 -7.16
N PRO A 72 10.42 -2.11 -8.44
CA PRO A 72 10.39 -0.69 -8.83
C PRO A 72 8.99 -0.05 -8.76
N LEU A 73 8.29 -0.24 -7.63
CA LEU A 73 6.99 0.37 -7.35
C LEU A 73 7.13 1.50 -6.33
N LYS A 74 6.48 2.63 -6.59
CA LYS A 74 6.34 3.72 -5.63
C LYS A 74 5.00 3.64 -4.91
N VAL A 75 4.98 3.99 -3.62
CA VAL A 75 3.79 3.77 -2.77
C VAL A 75 3.16 5.10 -2.35
N MET A 76 1.85 5.20 -2.51
CA MET A 76 1.01 6.16 -1.81
C MET A 76 0.35 5.45 -0.62
N ILE A 77 0.70 5.85 0.61
CA ILE A 77 0.12 5.27 1.82
C ILE A 77 -1.09 6.10 2.24
N GLY A 78 -2.27 5.48 2.20
CA GLY A 78 -3.45 5.99 2.88
C GLY A 78 -3.40 5.62 4.36
N ALA A 79 -3.61 6.58 5.24
CA ALA A 79 -3.85 6.32 6.66
C ALA A 79 -5.36 6.29 6.89
N TYR A 80 -5.93 5.11 7.04
CA TYR A 80 -7.32 4.98 7.51
C TYR A 80 -7.38 5.50 8.95
N LEU A 81 -8.19 6.54 9.16
CA LEU A 81 -8.41 7.13 10.47
C LEU A 81 -9.67 6.52 11.07
N GLU A 82 -9.56 6.04 12.30
CA GLU A 82 -10.73 5.64 13.09
C GLU A 82 -11.38 6.87 13.73
N ALA A 83 -12.62 6.69 14.21
CA ALA A 83 -13.32 7.76 14.90
C ALA A 83 -12.51 8.21 16.12
N GLU A 84 -12.37 9.52 16.27
CA GLU A 84 -11.77 10.10 17.47
C GLU A 84 -12.62 9.68 18.69
N VAL A 85 -11.95 9.18 19.73
CA VAL A 85 -12.60 9.01 21.04
C VAL A 85 -13.04 10.40 21.49
N ASN A 86 -14.30 10.57 21.87
CA ASN A 86 -14.81 11.84 22.39
C ASN A 86 -13.80 12.41 23.40
N ASN A 87 -13.27 13.59 23.09
CA ASN A 87 -12.41 14.35 23.98
C ASN A 87 -13.31 15.33 24.75
N PRO A 88 -13.80 14.97 25.95
CA PRO A 88 -14.70 15.82 26.72
C PRO A 88 -14.06 17.14 27.18
N HIS A 89 -12.76 17.32 26.94
CA HIS A 89 -11.99 18.48 27.37
C HIS A 89 -11.50 19.38 26.24
N CYS A 90 -11.63 18.99 24.97
CA CYS A 90 -11.03 19.67 23.81
C CYS A 90 -9.53 19.92 23.97
#